data_AF-A0A0D5YD77-F1
#
_entry.id   AF-A0A0D5YD77-F1
#
_cell.length_a   1.000
_cell.length_b   1.000
_cell.length_c   1.000
_cell.angle_alpha   90.00
_cell.angle_beta   90.00
_cell.angle_gamma   90.00
#
_symmetry.space_group_name_H-M   'P 1'
#
loop_
_entity.id
_entity.type
_entity.pdbx_description
1 polymer ?
#
loop_
_entity_poly.entity_id
_entity_poly.type
_entity_poly.pdbx_seq_one_letter_code
_entity_poly.pdbx_strand_id
1 'polypeptide(L)'
;MNTQVQVVSPQNFFDESRSIAEKFIQTVVAVDDNISFIERPNSVNNSDLNVQVPDDESGLGTSSVGTHELSLDAPDLNNDLNYQELSACFADKSILCSALKAYEGEDGEQKTIEATFNISKKADITILDWQMERDQSNYGNIAKGAIKKLLQYDVDGNGRLRLILIYTSESIPTVLRALKDQFTEFQPKIENEKEIQFSFESLSLCKVVVINKQTNIESLVDRSIEEFTHMTCGLLSNATLAAITEIRDKTHHHLYKFNKKLDAAYISHVLGLISSPAMRENAHEVAFDYGIDLLAEEIKSDLQISSQVKKSLSKDVLQNWPNFIIEKNPETIFKFKIGDSFEVPVTLERVKRILSVTDKSEFENILEEEPKFLLDSSSGTIAKTFSDKYIQFMINDDNLQEHLELSAIQCTRRNMKNRGSYVPTLKQGVIVKRREDKKFYVCIQPLCDSVRVKDLTNFTFLRISKVPNAKPMTHVIHGVDVPYLAFDVDPKSKNIYMAQFLPDPSEKMVKAELCNQKYIFKAGDEVFEWCGEFKQPIFQGIVNDVSASLARVGFDSFEWLRQRKS
;
A
#
# COMPACT_ATOMS: atom_id res chain seq x y z
N MET A 1 12.69 10.05 -39.03
CA MET A 1 11.45 10.79 -38.71
C MET A 1 10.88 10.16 -37.46
N ASN A 2 11.19 10.75 -36.30
CA ASN A 2 10.73 10.28 -35.00
C ASN A 2 9.39 10.97 -34.72
N THR A 3 8.30 10.24 -34.84
CA THR A 3 6.99 10.68 -34.37
C THR A 3 7.03 10.59 -32.84
N GLN A 4 7.33 11.73 -32.19
CA GLN A 4 7.07 11.88 -30.77
C GLN A 4 5.57 11.70 -30.57
N VAL A 5 5.19 10.56 -30.01
CA VAL A 5 3.85 10.37 -29.44
C VAL A 5 3.71 11.41 -28.33
N GLN A 6 2.94 12.47 -28.61
CA GLN A 6 2.50 13.40 -27.59
C GLN A 6 1.64 12.60 -26.61
N VAL A 7 2.24 12.26 -25.46
CA VAL A 7 1.49 11.74 -24.31
C VAL A 7 0.60 12.88 -23.85
N VAL A 8 -0.69 12.76 -24.12
CA VAL A 8 -1.72 13.68 -23.62
C VAL A 8 -1.59 13.70 -22.10
N SER A 9 -1.25 14.86 -21.54
CA SER A 9 -1.26 15.09 -20.10
C SER A 9 -2.69 14.89 -19.61
N PRO A 10 -2.93 13.99 -18.63
CA PRO A 10 -4.28 13.71 -18.16
C PRO A 10 -4.92 14.99 -17.60
N GLN A 11 -6.17 15.27 -17.97
CA GLN A 11 -6.83 16.53 -17.64
C GLN A 11 -7.42 16.56 -16.21
N ASN A 12 -7.59 15.40 -15.56
CA ASN A 12 -8.09 15.27 -14.20
C ASN A 12 -7.26 14.23 -13.40
N PHE A 13 -7.24 14.37 -12.07
CA PHE A 13 -6.55 13.50 -11.11
C PHE A 13 -6.93 12.02 -11.26
N PHE A 14 -8.18 11.70 -11.60
CA PHE A 14 -8.59 10.32 -11.83
C PHE A 14 -7.86 9.70 -13.04
N ASP A 15 -7.69 10.44 -14.13
CA ASP A 15 -6.99 9.95 -15.32
C ASP A 15 -5.49 9.76 -15.05
N GLU A 16 -4.88 10.63 -14.23
CA GLU A 16 -3.52 10.42 -13.74
C GLU A 16 -3.42 9.14 -12.90
N SER A 17 -4.38 8.93 -12.00
CA SER A 17 -4.47 7.73 -11.17
C SER A 17 -4.66 6.47 -12.01
N ARG A 18 -5.51 6.54 -13.06
CA ARG A 18 -5.75 5.45 -14.01
C ARG A 18 -4.49 5.11 -14.79
N SER A 19 -3.77 6.12 -15.27
CA SER A 19 -2.49 5.90 -15.98
C SER A 19 -1.43 5.24 -15.08
N ILE A 20 -1.38 5.60 -13.80
CA ILE A 20 -0.48 4.98 -12.82
C ILE A 20 -0.92 3.53 -12.53
N ALA A 21 -2.21 3.29 -12.33
CA ALA A 21 -2.77 1.97 -12.09
C ALA A 21 -2.54 1.03 -13.28
N GLU A 22 -2.80 1.48 -14.51
CA GLU A 22 -2.59 0.69 -15.73
C GLU A 22 -1.13 0.21 -15.87
N LYS A 23 -0.15 1.06 -15.55
CA LYS A 23 1.27 0.67 -15.56
C LYS A 23 1.66 -0.25 -14.41
N PHE A 24 0.97 -0.16 -13.28
CA PHE A 24 1.21 -1.01 -12.12
C PHE A 24 0.68 -2.43 -12.35
N ILE A 25 -0.54 -2.54 -12.90
CA ILE A 25 -1.18 -3.80 -13.22
C ILE A 25 -0.30 -4.52 -14.24
N GLN A 26 0.09 -5.76 -13.92
CA GLN A 26 0.86 -6.59 -14.84
C GLN A 26 0.24 -7.92 -15.10
N THR A 27 -0.60 -8.41 -14.19
CA THR A 27 -1.09 -9.78 -14.25
C THR A 27 -2.59 -9.83 -14.00
N VAL A 28 -3.29 -10.41 -14.98
CA VAL A 28 -4.71 -10.72 -14.93
C VAL A 28 -4.86 -12.22 -15.10
N VAL A 29 -5.71 -12.83 -14.29
CA VAL A 29 -6.12 -14.23 -14.46
C VAL A 29 -7.58 -14.24 -14.85
N ALA A 30 -7.94 -14.98 -15.90
CA ALA A 30 -9.32 -15.27 -16.28
C ALA A 30 -9.60 -16.77 -16.14
N VAL A 31 -10.65 -17.12 -15.40
CA VAL A 31 -11.08 -18.50 -15.19
C VAL A 31 -12.51 -18.66 -15.69
N ASP A 32 -12.72 -19.62 -16.57
CA ASP A 32 -13.98 -19.85 -17.28
C ASP A 32 -14.06 -21.35 -17.67
N ASP A 33 -15.26 -21.91 -17.79
CA ASP A 33 -15.45 -23.29 -18.24
C ASP A 33 -15.37 -23.44 -19.76
N ASN A 34 -15.68 -22.38 -20.52
CA ASN A 34 -15.68 -22.35 -21.98
C ASN A 34 -14.73 -21.29 -22.56
N ILE A 35 -13.42 -21.54 -22.39
CA ILE A 35 -12.37 -20.70 -22.98
C ILE A 35 -12.14 -21.05 -24.46
N SER A 36 -12.40 -20.08 -25.35
CA SER A 36 -12.01 -20.16 -26.77
C SER A 36 -10.69 -19.44 -27.05
N PHE A 37 -9.77 -20.14 -27.74
CA PHE A 37 -8.48 -19.61 -28.18
C PHE A 37 -8.45 -19.22 -29.67
N ILE A 38 -9.60 -19.29 -30.34
CA ILE A 38 -9.71 -19.03 -31.78
C ILE A 38 -10.08 -17.56 -31.98
N GLU A 39 -9.38 -16.88 -32.88
CA GLU A 39 -9.76 -15.52 -33.30
C GLU A 39 -11.18 -15.56 -33.88
N ARG A 40 -12.06 -14.66 -33.44
CA ARG A 40 -13.38 -14.53 -34.04
C ARG A 40 -13.16 -14.23 -35.53
N PRO A 41 -13.81 -14.96 -36.46
CA PRO A 41 -13.76 -14.59 -37.85
C PRO A 41 -14.24 -13.14 -37.96
N ASN A 42 -13.49 -12.30 -38.69
CA ASN A 42 -13.89 -10.92 -38.96
C ASN A 42 -15.36 -10.93 -39.38
N SER A 43 -16.21 -10.22 -38.64
CA SER A 43 -17.59 -10.02 -39.07
C SER A 43 -17.54 -9.47 -40.49
N VAL A 44 -18.01 -10.26 -41.46
CA VAL A 44 -18.17 -9.76 -42.82
C VAL A 44 -19.10 -8.56 -42.69
N ASN A 45 -18.57 -7.35 -42.93
CA ASN A 45 -19.43 -6.18 -43.04
C ASN A 45 -20.48 -6.51 -44.10
N ASN A 46 -21.76 -6.32 -43.77
CA ASN A 46 -22.88 -6.50 -44.69
C ASN A 46 -22.81 -5.58 -45.95
N SER A 47 -21.69 -4.89 -46.18
CA SER A 47 -21.39 -4.15 -47.40
C SER A 47 -20.83 -5.01 -48.54
N ASP A 48 -20.40 -6.25 -48.30
CA ASP A 48 -19.83 -7.13 -49.34
C ASP A 48 -20.80 -8.20 -49.88
N LEU A 49 -22.05 -8.20 -49.43
CA LEU A 49 -23.12 -8.96 -50.09
C LEU A 49 -23.62 -8.15 -51.29
N ASN A 50 -22.85 -8.20 -52.37
CA ASN A 50 -23.31 -7.75 -53.67
C ASN A 50 -24.36 -8.76 -54.16
N VAL A 51 -25.62 -8.57 -53.76
CA VAL A 51 -26.77 -9.30 -54.29
C VAL A 51 -26.86 -8.93 -55.77
N GLN A 52 -26.32 -9.78 -56.64
CA GLN A 52 -26.60 -9.69 -58.07
C GLN A 52 -28.08 -10.00 -58.26
N VAL A 53 -28.84 -8.97 -58.64
CA VAL A 53 -30.20 -9.13 -59.16
C VAL A 53 -30.10 -9.98 -60.43
N PRO A 54 -30.89 -11.06 -60.58
CA PRO A 54 -30.83 -11.87 -61.78
C PRO A 54 -31.31 -11.04 -62.98
N ASP A 55 -30.55 -11.05 -64.07
CA ASP A 55 -31.04 -10.59 -65.36
C ASP A 55 -32.11 -11.58 -65.86
N ASP A 56 -33.34 -11.09 -66.00
CA ASP A 56 -34.39 -11.76 -66.76
C ASP A 56 -34.00 -11.74 -68.25
N GLU A 57 -33.36 -12.79 -68.74
CA GLU A 57 -33.62 -13.34 -70.08
C GLU A 57 -32.87 -14.67 -70.37
N SER A 58 -33.64 -15.66 -70.81
CA SER A 58 -33.27 -16.82 -71.64
C SER A 58 -32.74 -18.12 -71.01
N GLY A 59 -33.56 -19.18 -71.11
CA GLY A 59 -33.18 -20.37 -71.88
C GLY A 59 -32.60 -21.59 -71.14
N LEU A 60 -33.50 -22.53 -70.79
CA LEU A 60 -33.32 -24.00 -70.72
C LEU A 60 -31.91 -24.59 -70.50
N GLY A 61 -31.71 -25.27 -69.37
CA GLY A 61 -30.62 -26.24 -69.19
C GLY A 61 -30.65 -26.97 -67.84
N THR A 62 -30.91 -28.27 -67.87
CA THR A 62 -31.02 -29.19 -66.73
C THR A 62 -29.69 -29.44 -65.99
N SER A 63 -29.69 -29.48 -64.65
CA SER A 63 -29.36 -30.66 -63.81
C SER A 63 -28.91 -30.33 -62.37
N SER A 64 -29.62 -30.95 -61.40
CA SER A 64 -29.19 -31.51 -60.10
C SER A 64 -28.16 -30.79 -59.22
N VAL A 65 -28.59 -30.28 -58.05
CA VAL A 65 -27.89 -30.43 -56.75
C VAL A 65 -28.94 -30.45 -55.64
N GLY A 66 -28.81 -31.38 -54.69
CA GLY A 66 -29.73 -31.59 -53.58
C GLY A 66 -29.86 -30.39 -52.65
N THR A 67 -31.05 -30.25 -52.08
CA THR A 67 -31.42 -29.31 -51.03
C THR A 67 -30.57 -29.54 -49.77
N HIS A 68 -29.54 -28.74 -49.57
CA HIS A 68 -29.12 -28.36 -48.23
C HIS A 68 -30.02 -27.21 -47.78
N GLU A 69 -31.01 -27.50 -46.94
CA GLU A 69 -31.67 -26.49 -46.13
C GLU A 69 -30.61 -25.84 -45.24
N LEU A 70 -30.21 -24.62 -45.61
CA LEU A 70 -29.57 -23.70 -44.68
C LEU A 70 -30.67 -23.21 -43.75
N SER A 71 -30.74 -23.75 -42.54
CA SER A 71 -31.52 -23.12 -41.48
C SER A 71 -30.94 -21.72 -41.26
N LEU A 72 -31.79 -20.71 -41.46
CA LEU A 72 -31.56 -19.37 -40.93
C LEU A 72 -31.87 -19.44 -39.44
N ASP A 73 -30.98 -20.08 -38.68
CA ASP A 73 -31.00 -19.92 -37.23
C ASP A 73 -30.53 -18.50 -36.90
N ALA A 74 -31.33 -17.83 -36.07
CA ALA A 74 -31.01 -16.53 -35.49
C ALA A 74 -29.60 -16.55 -34.88
N PRO A 75 -28.88 -15.41 -34.85
CA PRO A 75 -27.55 -15.39 -34.25
C PRO A 75 -27.67 -15.84 -32.80
N ASP A 76 -27.13 -17.02 -32.50
CA ASP A 76 -26.88 -17.47 -31.15
C ASP A 76 -26.08 -16.35 -30.46
N LEU A 77 -26.65 -15.76 -29.41
CA LEU A 77 -25.94 -14.90 -28.47
C LEU A 77 -24.95 -15.79 -27.73
N ASN A 78 -23.84 -16.09 -28.40
CA ASN A 78 -22.82 -16.99 -27.88
C ASN A 78 -22.08 -16.25 -26.76
N ASN A 79 -22.49 -16.53 -25.51
CA ASN A 79 -22.05 -15.94 -24.25
C ASN A 79 -20.62 -16.39 -23.82
N ASP A 80 -19.80 -16.82 -24.78
CA ASP A 80 -18.48 -17.38 -24.54
C ASP A 80 -17.43 -16.27 -24.38
N LEU A 81 -16.60 -16.37 -23.33
CA LEU A 81 -15.45 -15.49 -23.14
C LEU A 81 -14.37 -15.86 -24.18
N ASN A 82 -14.23 -15.05 -25.24
CA ASN A 82 -13.15 -15.22 -26.20
C ASN A 82 -11.83 -14.78 -25.56
N TYR A 83 -10.99 -15.74 -25.16
CA TYR A 83 -9.75 -15.44 -24.47
C TYR A 83 -8.68 -14.84 -25.38
N GLN A 84 -8.67 -15.20 -26.67
CA GLN A 84 -7.73 -14.60 -27.62
C GLN A 84 -7.95 -13.08 -27.73
N GLU A 85 -9.20 -12.66 -27.83
CA GLU A 85 -9.60 -11.24 -27.82
C GLU A 85 -9.28 -10.59 -26.48
N LEU A 86 -9.63 -11.23 -25.36
CA LEU A 86 -9.32 -10.71 -24.01
C LEU A 86 -7.81 -10.52 -23.79
N SER A 87 -7.02 -11.51 -24.20
CA SER A 87 -5.58 -11.49 -24.10
C SER A 87 -4.97 -10.42 -25.00
N ALA A 88 -5.52 -10.20 -26.21
CA ALA A 88 -5.07 -9.14 -27.10
C ALA A 88 -5.33 -7.75 -26.50
N CYS A 89 -6.55 -7.50 -26.00
CA CYS A 89 -6.90 -6.22 -25.37
C CYS A 89 -6.04 -5.90 -24.14
N PHE A 90 -5.70 -6.89 -23.30
CA PHE A 90 -4.76 -6.67 -22.20
C PHE A 90 -3.32 -6.48 -22.69
N ALA A 91 -2.90 -7.20 -23.73
CA ALA A 91 -1.56 -7.05 -24.30
C ALA A 91 -1.33 -5.66 -24.90
N ASP A 92 -2.34 -5.03 -25.50
CA ASP A 92 -2.27 -3.65 -26.00
C ASP A 92 -1.97 -2.64 -24.88
N LYS A 93 -2.32 -2.98 -23.64
CA LYS A 93 -2.01 -2.21 -22.43
C LYS A 93 -0.76 -2.71 -21.68
N SER A 94 0.01 -3.61 -22.29
CA SER A 94 1.19 -4.26 -21.68
C SER A 94 0.90 -5.08 -20.42
N ILE A 95 -0.30 -5.64 -20.31
CA ILE A 95 -0.76 -6.46 -19.20
C ILE A 95 -0.79 -7.94 -19.63
N LEU A 96 -0.20 -8.82 -18.82
CA LEU A 96 -0.23 -10.26 -19.05
C LEU A 96 -1.59 -10.82 -18.59
N CYS A 97 -2.35 -11.38 -19.53
CA CYS A 97 -3.54 -12.16 -19.23
C CYS A 97 -3.20 -13.66 -19.25
N SER A 98 -3.64 -14.41 -18.24
CA SER A 98 -3.49 -15.87 -18.16
C SER A 98 -4.87 -16.53 -18.03
N ALA A 99 -5.16 -17.50 -18.90
CA ALA A 99 -6.37 -18.31 -18.86
C ALA A 99 -6.20 -19.57 -18.00
N LEU A 100 -7.26 -19.93 -17.29
CA LEU A 100 -7.45 -21.25 -16.70
C LEU A 100 -8.83 -21.78 -17.07
N LYS A 101 -8.86 -22.86 -17.86
CA LYS A 101 -10.12 -23.58 -18.13
C LYS A 101 -10.49 -24.42 -16.91
N ALA A 102 -11.76 -24.42 -16.51
CA ALA A 102 -12.25 -25.28 -15.43
C ALA A 102 -11.94 -26.76 -15.71
N TYR A 103 -11.44 -27.48 -14.70
CA TYR A 103 -11.13 -28.89 -14.82
C TYR A 103 -12.40 -29.73 -14.85
N GLU A 104 -12.38 -30.74 -15.73
CA GLU A 104 -13.44 -31.72 -15.86
C GLU A 104 -13.25 -32.95 -14.96
N GLY A 105 -14.34 -33.66 -14.65
CA GLY A 105 -14.34 -34.91 -13.86
C GLY A 105 -14.81 -34.73 -12.41
N GLU A 106 -14.87 -35.83 -11.66
CA GLU A 106 -15.42 -35.86 -10.28
C GLU A 106 -14.67 -34.92 -9.31
N ASP A 107 -13.34 -34.82 -9.42
CA ASP A 107 -12.52 -33.88 -8.63
C ASP A 107 -12.33 -32.51 -9.32
N GLY A 108 -13.00 -32.26 -10.44
CA GLY A 108 -12.77 -31.10 -11.30
C GLY A 108 -13.01 -29.77 -10.59
N GLU A 109 -14.08 -29.70 -9.79
CA GLU A 109 -14.44 -28.52 -8.99
C GLU A 109 -13.31 -28.13 -8.02
N GLN A 110 -12.89 -29.07 -7.17
CA GLN A 110 -11.85 -28.83 -6.16
C GLN A 110 -10.49 -28.50 -6.81
N LYS A 111 -10.13 -29.18 -7.90
CA LYS A 111 -8.90 -28.89 -8.65
C LYS A 111 -8.93 -27.49 -9.25
N THR A 112 -10.09 -27.05 -9.76
CA THR A 112 -10.28 -25.69 -10.29
C THR A 112 -10.14 -24.66 -9.17
N ILE A 113 -10.81 -24.86 -8.04
CA ILE A 113 -10.68 -23.99 -6.87
C ILE A 113 -9.21 -23.83 -6.43
N GLU A 114 -8.46 -24.93 -6.35
CA GLU A 114 -7.05 -24.92 -5.96
C GLU A 114 -6.14 -24.26 -7.00
N ALA A 115 -6.34 -24.56 -8.28
CA ALA A 115 -5.59 -23.95 -9.36
C ALA A 115 -5.84 -22.44 -9.40
N THR A 116 -7.11 -22.01 -9.38
CA THR A 116 -7.52 -20.59 -9.31
C THR A 116 -6.89 -19.90 -8.11
N PHE A 117 -6.98 -20.47 -6.92
CA PHE A 117 -6.32 -19.93 -5.73
C PHE A 117 -4.81 -19.74 -5.94
N ASN A 118 -4.12 -20.72 -6.52
CA ASN A 118 -2.68 -20.69 -6.70
C ASN A 118 -2.21 -19.61 -7.68
N ILE A 119 -2.91 -19.42 -8.79
CA ILE A 119 -2.58 -18.39 -9.78
C ILE A 119 -3.04 -17.00 -9.32
N SER A 120 -4.23 -16.88 -8.74
CA SER A 120 -4.79 -15.61 -8.25
C SER A 120 -4.05 -15.04 -7.03
N LYS A 121 -3.30 -15.86 -6.28
CA LYS A 121 -2.36 -15.36 -5.25
C LYS A 121 -1.30 -14.40 -5.80
N LYS A 122 -0.96 -14.53 -7.08
CA LYS A 122 0.07 -13.72 -7.74
C LYS A 122 -0.50 -12.65 -8.67
N ALA A 123 -1.77 -12.81 -9.07
CA ALA A 123 -2.45 -11.86 -9.94
C ALA A 123 -2.76 -10.52 -9.25
N ASP A 124 -2.79 -9.45 -10.04
CA ASP A 124 -3.29 -8.14 -9.62
C ASP A 124 -4.83 -8.09 -9.72
N ILE A 125 -5.38 -8.70 -10.78
CA ILE A 125 -6.84 -8.81 -11.02
C ILE A 125 -7.19 -10.27 -11.31
N THR A 126 -8.30 -10.75 -10.74
CA THR A 126 -8.85 -12.08 -11.05
C THR A 126 -10.26 -11.95 -11.61
N ILE A 127 -10.48 -12.45 -12.82
CA ILE A 127 -11.77 -12.56 -13.49
C ILE A 127 -12.24 -14.00 -13.37
N LEU A 128 -13.43 -14.21 -12.81
CA LEU A 128 -14.04 -15.53 -12.64
C LEU A 128 -15.39 -15.54 -13.33
N ASP A 129 -15.62 -16.53 -14.19
CA ASP A 129 -16.97 -16.84 -14.61
C ASP A 129 -17.78 -17.34 -13.41
N TRP A 130 -19.03 -16.91 -13.30
CA TRP A 130 -19.94 -17.43 -12.29
C TRP A 130 -20.42 -18.85 -12.61
N GLN A 131 -20.53 -19.20 -13.89
CA GLN A 131 -21.22 -20.41 -14.33
C GLN A 131 -20.23 -21.52 -14.75
N MET A 132 -19.28 -21.86 -13.88
CA MET A 132 -18.19 -22.81 -14.21
C MET A 132 -18.54 -24.29 -13.96
N GLU A 133 -19.65 -24.56 -13.27
CA GLU A 133 -20.06 -25.90 -12.86
C GLU A 133 -20.89 -26.60 -13.95
N ARG A 134 -20.79 -27.93 -14.01
CA ARG A 134 -21.62 -28.73 -14.94
C ARG A 134 -23.09 -28.77 -14.54
N ASP A 135 -23.36 -28.78 -13.23
CA ASP A 135 -24.71 -28.81 -12.68
C ASP A 135 -25.17 -27.39 -12.37
N GLN A 136 -26.23 -26.95 -13.05
CA GLN A 136 -26.78 -25.60 -12.92
C GLN A 136 -27.25 -25.28 -11.49
N SER A 137 -27.62 -26.30 -10.70
CA SER A 137 -28.01 -26.10 -9.30
C SER A 137 -26.85 -25.69 -8.40
N ASN A 138 -25.61 -25.85 -8.88
CA ASN A 138 -24.37 -25.59 -8.16
C ASN A 138 -23.60 -24.36 -8.68
N TYR A 139 -24.21 -23.53 -9.53
CA TYR A 139 -23.53 -22.38 -10.11
C TYR A 139 -22.88 -21.47 -9.05
N GLY A 140 -21.63 -21.11 -9.31
CA GLY A 140 -20.81 -20.23 -8.50
C GLY A 140 -20.06 -20.92 -7.34
N ASN A 141 -20.15 -22.24 -7.17
CA ASN A 141 -19.42 -22.97 -6.12
C ASN A 141 -17.89 -22.85 -6.25
N ILE A 142 -17.34 -22.99 -7.45
CA ILE A 142 -15.93 -22.78 -7.79
C ILE A 142 -15.53 -21.35 -7.48
N ALA A 143 -16.30 -20.36 -7.97
CA ALA A 143 -16.02 -18.95 -7.74
C ALA A 143 -16.02 -18.62 -6.23
N LYS A 144 -17.08 -19.04 -5.51
CA LYS A 144 -17.20 -18.89 -4.05
C LYS A 144 -16.05 -19.57 -3.30
N GLY A 145 -15.69 -20.80 -3.67
CA GLY A 145 -14.64 -21.57 -3.04
C GLY A 145 -13.26 -20.95 -3.24
N ALA A 146 -12.95 -20.50 -4.45
CA ALA A 146 -11.70 -19.81 -4.77
C ALA A 146 -11.58 -18.49 -4.02
N ILE A 147 -12.63 -17.65 -4.05
CA ILE A 147 -12.66 -16.38 -3.33
C ILE A 147 -12.50 -16.61 -1.83
N LYS A 148 -13.22 -17.57 -1.24
CA LYS A 148 -13.08 -17.89 0.19
C LYS A 148 -11.63 -18.21 0.59
N LYS A 149 -10.93 -19.03 -0.20
CA LYS A 149 -9.50 -19.34 0.03
C LYS A 149 -8.62 -18.09 -0.11
N LEU A 150 -8.90 -17.21 -1.07
CA LEU A 150 -8.16 -15.95 -1.26
C LEU A 150 -8.37 -14.99 -0.07
N LEU A 151 -9.61 -14.82 0.38
CA LEU A 151 -9.92 -13.98 1.54
C LEU A 151 -9.22 -14.48 2.80
N GLN A 152 -9.24 -15.79 3.08
CA GLN A 152 -8.52 -16.35 4.21
C GLN A 152 -7.01 -16.12 4.11
N TYR A 153 -6.43 -16.34 2.92
CA TYR A 153 -5.00 -16.10 2.68
C TYR A 153 -4.61 -14.63 2.91
N ASP A 154 -5.45 -13.69 2.49
CA ASP A 154 -5.20 -12.26 2.69
C ASP A 154 -5.35 -11.87 4.17
N VAL A 155 -6.31 -12.46 4.90
CA VAL A 155 -6.42 -12.28 6.37
C VAL A 155 -5.15 -12.78 7.08
N ASP A 156 -4.68 -13.99 6.74
CA ASP A 156 -3.47 -14.57 7.33
C ASP A 156 -2.21 -13.74 6.99
N GLY A 157 -2.22 -13.07 5.84
CA GLY A 157 -1.17 -12.18 5.36
C GLY A 157 -1.21 -10.75 5.91
N ASN A 158 -2.16 -10.43 6.81
CA ASN A 158 -2.41 -9.07 7.32
C ASN A 158 -2.80 -8.06 6.22
N GLY A 159 -3.55 -8.55 5.24
CA GLY A 159 -4.21 -7.79 4.20
C GLY A 159 -3.44 -7.65 2.89
N ARG A 160 -4.19 -7.35 1.83
CA ARG A 160 -3.69 -7.23 0.46
C ARG A 160 -4.66 -6.40 -0.40
N LEU A 161 -4.11 -5.62 -1.34
CA LEU A 161 -4.89 -5.02 -2.41
C LEU A 161 -5.34 -6.11 -3.40
N ARG A 162 -6.66 -6.29 -3.58
CA ARG A 162 -7.19 -7.34 -4.46
C ARG A 162 -8.49 -6.93 -5.15
N LEU A 163 -8.49 -7.00 -6.47
CA LEU A 163 -9.70 -6.90 -7.28
C LEU A 163 -10.09 -8.27 -7.83
N ILE A 164 -11.33 -8.67 -7.55
CA ILE A 164 -11.96 -9.86 -8.13
C ILE A 164 -13.17 -9.41 -8.94
N LEU A 165 -13.25 -9.83 -10.19
CA LEU A 165 -14.37 -9.58 -11.08
C LEU A 165 -15.13 -10.88 -11.29
N ILE A 166 -16.42 -10.88 -10.99
CA ILE A 166 -17.33 -11.98 -11.37
C ILE A 166 -17.97 -11.60 -12.69
N TYR A 167 -17.70 -12.38 -13.74
CA TYR A 167 -18.31 -12.22 -15.06
C TYR A 167 -19.47 -13.20 -15.18
N THR A 168 -20.69 -12.71 -15.39
CA THR A 168 -21.90 -13.56 -15.24
C THR A 168 -23.03 -13.18 -16.17
N SER A 169 -23.78 -14.18 -16.66
CA SER A 169 -25.07 -13.96 -17.33
C SER A 169 -26.24 -13.91 -16.35
N GLU A 170 -26.01 -14.24 -15.07
CA GLU A 170 -27.03 -14.15 -14.04
C GLU A 170 -27.31 -12.70 -13.62
N SER A 171 -28.43 -12.52 -12.91
CA SER A 171 -28.79 -11.24 -12.31
C SER A 171 -27.79 -10.84 -11.23
N ILE A 172 -27.19 -9.65 -11.34
CA ILE A 172 -26.22 -9.09 -10.38
C ILE A 172 -26.71 -9.21 -8.92
N PRO A 173 -27.96 -8.81 -8.57
CA PRO A 173 -28.50 -8.99 -7.21
C PRO A 173 -28.49 -10.44 -6.68
N THR A 174 -28.67 -11.43 -7.56
CA THR A 174 -28.65 -12.85 -7.16
C THR A 174 -27.24 -13.28 -6.78
N VAL A 175 -26.26 -12.96 -7.62
CA VAL A 175 -24.84 -13.27 -7.39
C VAL A 175 -24.34 -12.56 -6.13
N LEU A 176 -24.67 -11.27 -5.95
CA LEU A 176 -24.30 -10.50 -4.76
C LEU A 176 -24.86 -11.10 -3.47
N ARG A 177 -26.12 -11.56 -3.47
CA ARG A 177 -26.71 -12.24 -2.31
C ARG A 177 -25.99 -13.54 -2.00
N ALA A 178 -25.74 -14.37 -3.01
CA ALA A 178 -25.03 -15.64 -2.85
C ALA A 178 -23.62 -15.46 -2.28
N LEU A 179 -22.86 -14.47 -2.78
CA LEU A 179 -21.53 -14.13 -2.27
C LEU A 179 -21.59 -13.59 -0.83
N LYS A 180 -22.55 -12.71 -0.53
CA LYS A 180 -22.74 -12.14 0.81
C LYS A 180 -23.04 -13.22 1.84
N ASP A 181 -23.93 -14.16 1.51
CA ASP A 181 -24.32 -15.27 2.39
C ASP A 181 -23.17 -16.25 2.61
N GLN A 182 -22.32 -16.46 1.61
CA GLN A 182 -21.15 -17.34 1.71
C GLN A 182 -20.03 -16.77 2.60
N PHE A 183 -19.87 -15.44 2.60
CA PHE A 183 -18.71 -14.77 3.20
C PHE A 183 -19.01 -14.06 4.52
N THR A 184 -20.10 -14.41 5.22
CA THR A 184 -20.54 -13.72 6.45
C THR A 184 -19.46 -13.56 7.52
N GLU A 185 -18.53 -14.52 7.62
CA GLU A 185 -17.38 -14.46 8.55
C GLU A 185 -16.43 -13.28 8.29
N PHE A 186 -16.38 -12.79 7.05
CA PHE A 186 -15.57 -11.65 6.60
C PHE A 186 -16.33 -10.32 6.61
N GLN A 187 -17.55 -10.28 7.14
CA GLN A 187 -18.39 -9.07 7.25
C GLN A 187 -18.60 -8.33 5.91
N PRO A 188 -19.17 -8.99 4.88
CA PRO A 188 -19.38 -8.43 3.56
C PRO A 188 -20.52 -7.40 3.58
N LYS A 189 -20.32 -6.31 2.83
CA LYS A 189 -21.32 -5.26 2.58
C LYS A 189 -21.47 -5.10 1.07
N ILE A 190 -22.72 -5.07 0.62
CA ILE A 190 -23.05 -4.75 -0.76
C ILE A 190 -23.02 -3.22 -0.88
N GLU A 191 -22.23 -2.71 -1.83
CA GLU A 191 -22.19 -1.29 -2.18
C GLU A 191 -22.60 -1.10 -3.64
N ASN A 192 -23.19 0.07 -3.95
CA ASN A 192 -23.55 0.50 -5.30
C ASN A 192 -24.34 -0.53 -6.13
N GLU A 193 -25.03 -1.47 -5.47
CA GLU A 193 -25.80 -2.57 -6.06
C GLU A 193 -25.03 -3.48 -7.04
N LYS A 194 -23.69 -3.42 -7.04
CA LYS A 194 -22.85 -4.15 -8.01
C LYS A 194 -21.56 -4.74 -7.43
N GLU A 195 -21.23 -4.43 -6.18
CA GLU A 195 -19.95 -4.79 -5.58
C GLU A 195 -20.10 -5.21 -4.12
N ILE A 196 -19.13 -6.00 -3.65
CA ILE A 196 -18.94 -6.39 -2.27
C ILE A 196 -17.62 -5.82 -1.77
N GLN A 197 -17.72 -5.11 -0.65
CA GLN A 197 -16.59 -4.68 0.17
C GLN A 197 -16.66 -5.35 1.54
N PHE A 198 -15.53 -5.46 2.21
CA PHE A 198 -15.43 -6.14 3.50
C PHE A 198 -15.14 -5.14 4.61
N SER A 199 -15.89 -5.22 5.71
CA SER A 199 -15.61 -4.40 6.91
C SER A 199 -14.51 -4.97 7.80
N PHE A 200 -14.01 -6.15 7.47
CA PHE A 200 -12.89 -6.78 8.14
C PHE A 200 -11.58 -6.02 7.85
N GLU A 201 -10.82 -5.63 8.89
CA GLU A 201 -9.64 -4.73 8.78
C GLU A 201 -8.66 -5.17 7.69
N SER A 202 -8.27 -6.45 7.68
CA SER A 202 -7.33 -7.03 6.71
C SER A 202 -7.88 -7.11 5.27
N LEU A 203 -9.19 -6.97 5.07
CA LEU A 203 -9.83 -7.06 3.75
C LEU A 203 -10.36 -5.71 3.25
N SER A 204 -9.99 -4.62 3.93
CA SER A 204 -10.40 -3.24 3.57
C SER A 204 -9.98 -2.81 2.16
N LEU A 205 -8.93 -3.43 1.60
CA LEU A 205 -8.47 -3.21 0.21
C LEU A 205 -8.80 -4.38 -0.72
N CYS A 206 -9.76 -5.23 -0.36
CA CYS A 206 -10.29 -6.28 -1.22
C CYS A 206 -11.69 -5.91 -1.71
N LYS A 207 -11.90 -6.02 -3.02
CA LYS A 207 -13.18 -5.71 -3.67
C LYS A 207 -13.59 -6.82 -4.61
N VAL A 208 -14.85 -7.23 -4.54
CA VAL A 208 -15.47 -8.13 -5.53
C VAL A 208 -16.50 -7.33 -6.32
N VAL A 209 -16.36 -7.26 -7.64
CA VAL A 209 -17.28 -6.53 -8.53
C VAL A 209 -17.96 -7.53 -9.45
N VAL A 210 -19.27 -7.42 -9.61
CA VAL A 210 -20.05 -8.28 -10.52
C VAL A 210 -20.32 -7.53 -11.82
N ILE A 211 -19.94 -8.13 -12.94
CA ILE A 211 -20.06 -7.58 -14.29
C ILE A 211 -20.90 -8.55 -15.13
N ASN A 212 -21.85 -7.99 -15.88
CA ASN A 212 -22.73 -8.78 -16.74
C ASN A 212 -22.05 -9.13 -18.08
N LYS A 213 -22.28 -10.35 -18.60
CA LYS A 213 -21.74 -10.81 -19.90
C LYS A 213 -22.20 -10.00 -21.12
N GLN A 214 -23.21 -9.15 -20.99
CA GLN A 214 -23.58 -8.16 -22.02
C GLN A 214 -22.48 -7.12 -22.29
N THR A 215 -21.54 -6.93 -21.36
CA THR A 215 -20.37 -6.08 -21.57
C THR A 215 -19.39 -6.76 -22.52
N ASN A 216 -19.02 -6.06 -23.60
CA ASN A 216 -18.02 -6.54 -24.54
C ASN A 216 -16.61 -6.63 -23.89
N ILE A 217 -15.70 -7.35 -24.54
CA ILE A 217 -14.39 -7.68 -23.97
C ILE A 217 -13.52 -6.43 -23.77
N GLU A 218 -13.51 -5.50 -24.72
CA GLU A 218 -12.77 -4.24 -24.59
C GLU A 218 -13.25 -3.43 -23.38
N SER A 219 -14.57 -3.34 -23.19
CA SER A 219 -15.18 -2.66 -22.05
C SER A 219 -14.90 -3.40 -20.73
N LEU A 220 -14.82 -4.73 -20.73
CA LEU A 220 -14.43 -5.52 -19.56
C LEU A 220 -12.99 -5.19 -19.13
N VAL A 221 -12.06 -5.08 -20.09
CA VAL A 221 -10.66 -4.71 -19.84
C VAL A 221 -10.57 -3.30 -19.26
N ASP A 222 -11.22 -2.33 -19.91
CA ASP A 222 -11.23 -0.95 -19.43
C ASP A 222 -11.89 -0.83 -18.05
N ARG A 223 -13.00 -1.54 -17.82
CA ARG A 223 -13.67 -1.58 -16.51
C ARG A 223 -12.79 -2.21 -15.44
N SER A 224 -12.01 -3.24 -15.78
CA SER A 224 -11.08 -3.88 -14.85
C SER A 224 -10.05 -2.88 -14.30
N ILE A 225 -9.49 -2.06 -15.19
CA ILE A 225 -8.50 -1.03 -14.82
C ILE A 225 -9.18 0.11 -14.06
N GLU A 226 -10.38 0.52 -14.48
CA GLU A 226 -11.17 1.56 -13.81
C GLU A 226 -11.53 1.17 -12.37
N GLU A 227 -12.04 -0.05 -12.16
CA GLU A 227 -12.36 -0.57 -10.82
C GLU A 227 -11.12 -0.67 -9.92
N PHE A 228 -10.00 -1.13 -10.48
CA PHE A 228 -8.73 -1.14 -9.76
C PHE A 228 -8.31 0.27 -9.37
N THR A 229 -8.43 1.22 -10.30
CA THR A 229 -8.12 2.64 -10.07
C THR A 229 -8.98 3.21 -8.96
N HIS A 230 -10.28 2.92 -8.92
CA HIS A 230 -11.16 3.41 -7.85
C HIS A 230 -10.73 2.93 -6.46
N MET A 231 -10.14 1.74 -6.35
CA MET A 231 -9.62 1.22 -5.08
C MET A 231 -8.33 1.92 -4.62
N THR A 232 -7.53 2.41 -5.56
CA THR A 232 -6.19 2.94 -5.27
C THR A 232 -6.05 4.44 -5.48
N CYS A 233 -7.08 5.12 -6.00
CA CYS A 233 -7.04 6.55 -6.34
C CYS A 233 -6.81 7.40 -5.08
N GLY A 234 -5.60 7.91 -4.91
CA GLY A 234 -5.20 8.74 -3.79
C GLY A 234 -3.73 9.14 -3.90
N LEU A 235 -3.33 10.24 -3.23
CA LEU A 235 -1.99 10.82 -3.40
C LEU A 235 -0.86 9.83 -3.07
N LEU A 236 -0.82 9.33 -1.84
CA LEU A 236 0.22 8.39 -1.40
C LEU A 236 0.05 7.00 -2.03
N SER A 237 -1.19 6.58 -2.31
CA SER A 237 -1.47 5.32 -3.02
C SER A 237 -0.91 5.35 -4.44
N ASN A 238 -1.17 6.41 -5.21
CA ASN A 238 -0.60 6.63 -6.53
C ASN A 238 0.93 6.66 -6.49
N ALA A 239 1.52 7.37 -5.54
CA ALA A 239 2.96 7.40 -5.36
C ALA A 239 3.54 6.02 -5.04
N THR A 240 2.83 5.23 -4.24
CA THR A 240 3.23 3.86 -3.88
C THR A 240 3.15 2.93 -5.09
N LEU A 241 2.07 2.98 -5.87
CA LEU A 241 1.95 2.21 -7.12
C LEU A 241 3.08 2.58 -8.09
N ALA A 242 3.31 3.87 -8.32
CA ALA A 242 4.39 4.36 -9.18
C ALA A 242 5.78 3.90 -8.70
N ALA A 243 6.02 3.90 -7.39
CA ALA A 243 7.28 3.43 -6.80
C ALA A 243 7.48 1.92 -7.00
N ILE A 244 6.43 1.12 -6.81
CA ILE A 244 6.50 -0.34 -7.03
C ILE A 244 6.75 -0.63 -8.51
N THR A 245 6.06 0.07 -9.41
CA THR A 245 6.29 -0.04 -10.87
C THR A 245 7.74 0.28 -11.22
N GLU A 246 8.30 1.36 -10.68
CA GLU A 246 9.71 1.74 -10.92
C GLU A 246 10.70 0.64 -10.45
N ILE A 247 10.49 0.07 -9.25
CA ILE A 247 11.31 -1.05 -8.74
C ILE A 247 11.21 -2.24 -9.70
N ARG A 248 10.01 -2.52 -10.19
CA ARG A 248 9.76 -3.65 -11.07
C ARG A 248 10.45 -3.48 -12.42
N ASP A 249 10.30 -2.31 -13.04
CA ASP A 249 10.93 -1.97 -14.33
C ASP A 249 12.47 -2.04 -14.23
N LYS A 250 13.03 -1.72 -13.06
CA LYS A 250 14.48 -1.76 -12.81
C LYS A 250 14.99 -3.07 -12.22
N THR A 251 14.14 -4.06 -11.95
CA THR A 251 14.55 -5.31 -11.28
C THR A 251 15.72 -6.00 -12.01
N HIS A 252 15.65 -6.11 -13.34
CA HIS A 252 16.75 -6.70 -14.12
C HIS A 252 18.01 -5.83 -14.14
N HIS A 253 17.87 -4.51 -14.02
CA HIS A 253 19.02 -3.61 -13.87
C HIS A 253 19.70 -3.79 -12.51
N HIS A 254 18.94 -3.95 -11.43
CA HIS A 254 19.49 -4.26 -10.10
C HIS A 254 20.26 -5.58 -10.12
N LEU A 255 19.70 -6.63 -10.73
CA LEU A 255 20.40 -7.92 -10.89
C LEU A 255 21.67 -7.80 -11.74
N TYR A 256 21.65 -6.95 -12.78
CA TYR A 256 22.85 -6.67 -13.58
C TYR A 256 23.91 -5.90 -12.78
N LYS A 257 23.50 -4.93 -11.94
CA LYS A 257 24.40 -4.13 -11.10
C LYS A 257 25.06 -5.00 -10.02
N PHE A 258 24.26 -5.76 -9.28
CA PHE A 258 24.71 -6.69 -8.23
C PHE A 258 24.99 -8.09 -8.79
N ASN A 259 25.81 -8.16 -9.83
CA ASN A 259 26.14 -9.43 -10.48
C ASN A 259 27.29 -10.18 -9.78
N LYS A 260 27.44 -11.45 -10.14
CA LYS A 260 28.45 -12.40 -9.59
C LYS A 260 29.93 -11.95 -9.69
N LYS A 261 30.27 -10.92 -10.48
CA LYS A 261 31.66 -10.41 -10.54
C LYS A 261 32.04 -9.67 -9.26
N LEU A 262 31.07 -9.22 -8.46
CA LEU A 262 31.30 -8.53 -7.19
C LEU A 262 31.58 -9.51 -6.03
N ASP A 263 31.34 -10.81 -6.22
CA ASP A 263 31.46 -11.84 -5.16
C ASP A 263 32.84 -11.82 -4.50
N ALA A 264 33.92 -11.70 -5.29
CA ALA A 264 35.28 -11.63 -4.77
C ALA A 264 35.52 -10.38 -3.89
N ALA A 265 34.94 -9.23 -4.26
CA ALA A 265 35.05 -7.99 -3.49
C ALA A 265 34.23 -8.09 -2.18
N TYR A 266 33.04 -8.67 -2.24
CA TYR A 266 32.22 -8.92 -1.06
C TYR A 266 32.89 -9.90 -0.10
N ILE A 267 33.44 -11.02 -0.59
CA ILE A 267 34.21 -11.97 0.21
C ILE A 267 35.45 -11.30 0.81
N SER A 268 36.13 -10.41 0.07
CA SER A 268 37.28 -9.67 0.60
C SER A 268 36.88 -8.77 1.77
N HIS A 269 35.71 -8.13 1.70
CA HIS A 269 35.14 -7.37 2.83
C HIS A 269 34.87 -8.28 4.03
N VAL A 270 34.22 -9.43 3.82
CA VAL A 270 33.96 -10.44 4.87
C VAL A 270 35.27 -10.93 5.51
N LEU A 271 36.28 -11.28 4.70
CA LEU A 271 37.60 -11.69 5.19
C LEU A 271 38.29 -10.57 5.98
N GLY A 272 38.11 -9.32 5.57
CA GLY A 272 38.56 -8.15 6.33
C GLY A 272 37.93 -8.09 7.73
N LEU A 273 36.61 -8.29 7.83
CA LEU A 273 35.91 -8.38 9.12
C LEU A 273 36.38 -9.57 9.96
N ILE A 274 36.57 -10.74 9.35
CA ILE A 274 37.09 -11.95 10.03
C ILE A 274 38.51 -11.73 10.56
N SER A 275 39.34 -11.01 9.80
CA SER A 275 40.72 -10.73 10.18
C SER A 275 40.80 -9.89 11.47
N SER A 276 39.84 -8.99 11.67
CA SER A 276 39.73 -8.15 12.87
C SER A 276 39.26 -8.96 14.08
N PRO A 277 40.08 -9.09 15.15
CA PRO A 277 39.67 -9.82 16.35
C PRO A 277 38.38 -9.31 16.98
N ALA A 278 38.11 -8.00 16.86
CA ALA A 278 36.91 -7.38 17.43
C ALA A 278 35.63 -7.70 16.65
N MET A 279 35.73 -8.02 15.36
CA MET A 279 34.58 -8.25 14.46
C MET A 279 34.39 -9.72 14.10
N ARG A 280 35.43 -10.55 14.26
CA ARG A 280 35.46 -11.94 13.79
C ARG A 280 34.25 -12.78 14.15
N GLU A 281 33.78 -12.67 15.40
CA GLU A 281 32.65 -13.46 15.90
C GLU A 281 31.33 -13.10 15.20
N ASN A 282 31.18 -11.86 14.72
CA ASN A 282 29.94 -11.34 14.11
C ASN A 282 30.14 -10.88 12.66
N ALA A 283 31.25 -11.30 12.02
CA ALA A 283 31.63 -10.82 10.70
C ALA A 283 30.52 -11.07 9.65
N HIS A 284 29.82 -12.20 9.74
CA HIS A 284 28.72 -12.54 8.85
C HIS A 284 27.50 -11.63 9.03
N GLU A 285 27.11 -11.32 10.26
CA GLU A 285 25.98 -10.42 10.54
C GLU A 285 26.29 -9.00 10.08
N VAL A 286 27.48 -8.48 10.40
CA VAL A 286 27.92 -7.15 9.99
C VAL A 286 28.01 -7.04 8.47
N ALA A 287 28.53 -8.06 7.80
CA ALA A 287 28.58 -8.11 6.33
C ALA A 287 27.18 -8.23 5.70
N PHE A 288 26.25 -8.93 6.36
CA PHE A 288 24.86 -9.02 5.91
C PHE A 288 24.18 -7.65 6.00
N ASP A 289 24.26 -6.98 7.14
CA ASP A 289 23.71 -5.63 7.33
C ASP A 289 24.29 -4.65 6.29
N TYR A 290 25.60 -4.67 6.08
CA TYR A 290 26.26 -3.88 5.04
C TYR A 290 25.68 -4.15 3.63
N GLY A 291 25.49 -5.43 3.29
CA GLY A 291 24.92 -5.82 1.99
C GLY A 291 23.48 -5.33 1.82
N ILE A 292 22.64 -5.46 2.85
CA ILE A 292 21.25 -4.98 2.83
C ILE A 292 21.19 -3.46 2.74
N ASP A 293 22.02 -2.73 3.48
CA ASP A 293 22.06 -1.27 3.43
C ASP A 293 22.47 -0.77 2.04
N LEU A 294 23.45 -1.43 1.41
CA LEU A 294 23.87 -1.11 0.05
C LEU A 294 22.75 -1.33 -0.98
N LEU A 295 22.03 -2.46 -0.88
CA LEU A 295 20.89 -2.77 -1.75
C LEU A 295 19.74 -1.78 -1.54
N ALA A 296 19.43 -1.47 -0.28
CA ALA A 296 18.35 -0.55 0.08
C ALA A 296 18.63 0.88 -0.40
N GLU A 297 19.87 1.36 -0.29
CA GLU A 297 20.24 2.70 -0.75
C GLU A 297 20.18 2.80 -2.28
N GLU A 298 20.54 1.74 -3.01
CA GLU A 298 20.39 1.71 -4.47
C GLU A 298 18.93 1.85 -4.89
N ILE A 299 18.04 1.05 -4.29
CA ILE A 299 16.59 1.12 -4.56
C ILE A 299 16.05 2.51 -4.20
N LYS A 300 16.44 3.05 -3.04
CA LYS A 300 16.02 4.37 -2.61
C LYS A 300 16.49 5.47 -3.56
N SER A 301 17.73 5.41 -4.03
CA SER A 301 18.29 6.35 -5.02
C SER A 301 17.47 6.32 -6.31
N ASP A 302 17.11 5.14 -6.81
CA ASP A 302 16.27 5.00 -7.99
C ASP A 302 14.89 5.66 -7.85
N LEU A 303 14.24 5.46 -6.70
CA LEU A 303 12.95 6.08 -6.40
C LEU A 303 13.05 7.61 -6.32
N GLN A 304 14.12 8.14 -5.72
CA GLN A 304 14.35 9.58 -5.57
C GLN A 304 14.57 10.31 -6.90
N ILE A 305 15.00 9.60 -7.95
CA ILE A 305 15.20 10.19 -9.29
C ILE A 305 14.10 9.83 -10.28
N SER A 306 13.21 8.88 -9.96
CA SER A 306 12.12 8.45 -10.84
C SER A 306 11.21 9.62 -11.24
N SER A 307 11.04 9.80 -12.56
CA SER A 307 10.10 10.77 -13.11
C SER A 307 8.65 10.38 -12.84
N GLN A 308 8.35 9.08 -12.79
CA GLN A 308 6.99 8.57 -12.55
C GLN A 308 6.55 8.85 -11.12
N VAL A 309 7.41 8.55 -10.15
CA VAL A 309 7.16 8.83 -8.73
C VAL A 309 7.05 10.34 -8.50
N LYS A 310 7.99 11.14 -9.06
CA LYS A 310 7.91 12.61 -8.95
C LYS A 310 6.65 13.20 -9.55
N LYS A 311 6.20 12.68 -10.70
CA LYS A 311 4.96 13.14 -11.35
C LYS A 311 3.75 12.86 -10.47
N SER A 312 3.67 11.70 -9.80
CA SER A 312 2.52 11.31 -8.97
C SER A 312 2.26 12.21 -7.75
N LEU A 313 3.26 12.99 -7.31
CA LEU A 313 3.17 13.95 -6.20
C LEU A 313 3.62 15.35 -6.65
N SER A 314 3.46 15.67 -7.94
CA SER A 314 3.85 16.97 -8.46
C SER A 314 2.95 18.08 -7.90
N LYS A 315 3.42 19.32 -8.02
CA LYS A 315 2.63 20.50 -7.69
C LYS A 315 1.27 20.51 -8.40
N ASP A 316 1.24 20.13 -9.67
CA ASP A 316 -0.01 20.11 -10.47
C ASP A 316 -0.99 19.05 -9.95
N VAL A 317 -0.49 17.87 -9.57
CA VAL A 317 -1.31 16.79 -8.98
C VAL A 317 -1.90 17.23 -7.65
N LEU A 318 -1.08 17.82 -6.78
CA LEU A 318 -1.53 18.33 -5.47
C LEU A 318 -2.57 19.44 -5.63
N GLN A 319 -2.42 20.30 -6.63
CA GLN A 319 -3.37 21.37 -6.93
C GLN A 319 -4.69 20.83 -7.53
N ASN A 320 -4.66 19.72 -8.27
CA ASN A 320 -5.87 19.16 -8.90
C ASN A 320 -6.62 18.17 -8.01
N TRP A 321 -5.94 17.51 -7.07
CA TRP A 321 -6.54 16.53 -6.16
C TRP A 321 -7.79 17.04 -5.41
N PRO A 322 -7.85 18.28 -4.88
CA PRO A 322 -9.05 18.81 -4.24
C PRO A 322 -10.29 18.84 -5.16
N ASN A 323 -10.12 19.07 -6.47
CA ASN A 323 -11.23 19.04 -7.43
C ASN A 323 -11.84 17.64 -7.48
N PHE A 324 -11.01 16.60 -7.57
CA PHE A 324 -11.45 15.21 -7.60
C PHE A 324 -12.23 14.81 -6.34
N ILE A 325 -11.79 15.28 -5.16
CA ILE A 325 -12.52 15.01 -3.91
C ILE A 325 -13.92 15.63 -3.94
N ILE A 326 -14.06 16.88 -4.41
CA ILE A 326 -15.37 17.55 -4.53
C ILE A 326 -16.24 16.92 -5.62
N GLU A 327 -15.67 16.53 -6.76
CA GLU A 327 -16.40 15.84 -7.82
C GLU A 327 -17.01 14.51 -7.33
N LYS A 328 -16.26 13.77 -6.48
CA LYS A 328 -16.74 12.51 -5.88
C LYS A 328 -17.78 12.75 -4.78
N ASN A 329 -17.64 13.83 -4.02
CA ASN A 329 -18.58 14.19 -2.97
C ASN A 329 -18.76 15.72 -2.92
N PRO A 330 -19.81 16.26 -3.58
CA PRO A 330 -20.04 17.71 -3.67
C PRO A 330 -20.29 18.41 -2.33
N GLU A 331 -20.67 17.66 -1.29
CA GLU A 331 -20.87 18.20 0.07
C GLU A 331 -19.56 18.32 0.86
N THR A 332 -18.42 18.00 0.24
CA THR A 332 -17.13 18.04 0.91
C THR A 332 -16.76 19.43 1.39
N ILE A 333 -16.35 19.53 2.65
CA ILE A 333 -15.81 20.75 3.26
C ILE A 333 -14.35 20.52 3.61
N PHE A 334 -13.45 21.32 3.04
CA PHE A 334 -12.06 21.37 3.48
C PHE A 334 -11.93 22.26 4.71
N LYS A 335 -11.20 21.79 5.72
CA LYS A 335 -10.95 22.57 6.94
C LYS A 335 -9.49 22.51 7.33
N PHE A 336 -9.02 23.58 7.96
CA PHE A 336 -7.69 23.66 8.54
C PHE A 336 -7.80 23.96 10.03
N LYS A 337 -6.91 23.35 10.80
CA LYS A 337 -6.68 23.66 12.21
C LYS A 337 -5.20 23.97 12.39
N ILE A 338 -4.91 25.13 12.98
CA ILE A 338 -3.53 25.61 13.18
C ILE A 338 -3.27 25.66 14.68
N GLY A 339 -2.42 24.78 15.18
CA GLY A 339 -2.26 24.61 16.62
C GLY A 339 -3.59 24.24 17.29
N ASP A 340 -3.91 24.87 18.41
CA ASP A 340 -5.15 24.60 19.16
C ASP A 340 -6.29 25.57 18.81
N SER A 341 -6.21 26.20 17.63
CA SER A 341 -7.28 27.08 17.13
C SER A 341 -8.52 26.28 16.69
N PHE A 342 -9.62 27.00 16.46
CA PHE A 342 -10.83 26.39 15.90
C PHE A 342 -10.61 25.99 14.44
N GLU A 343 -11.42 25.05 13.96
CA GLU A 343 -11.39 24.60 12.56
C GLU A 343 -11.91 25.70 11.63
N VAL A 344 -11.12 26.09 10.65
CA VAL A 344 -11.48 27.10 9.66
C VAL A 344 -11.84 26.39 8.36
N PRO A 345 -13.10 26.49 7.87
CA PRO A 345 -13.46 25.96 6.56
C PRO A 345 -12.82 26.78 5.44
N VAL A 346 -12.33 26.14 4.39
CA VAL A 346 -11.58 26.79 3.31
C VAL A 346 -12.18 26.40 1.96
N THR A 347 -12.37 27.38 1.08
CA THR A 347 -12.91 27.14 -0.27
C THR A 347 -11.93 26.34 -1.12
N LEU A 348 -12.45 25.58 -2.10
CA LEU A 348 -11.64 24.81 -3.06
C LEU A 348 -10.51 25.65 -3.67
N GLU A 349 -10.84 26.83 -4.21
CA GLU A 349 -9.86 27.72 -4.85
C GLU A 349 -8.80 28.25 -3.87
N ARG A 350 -9.14 28.42 -2.60
CA ARG A 350 -8.16 28.80 -1.57
C ARG A 350 -7.26 27.63 -1.20
N VAL A 351 -7.77 26.40 -1.07
CA VAL A 351 -6.94 25.19 -0.87
C VAL A 351 -5.94 25.03 -2.02
N LYS A 352 -6.41 25.13 -3.27
CA LYS A 352 -5.58 24.99 -4.47
C LYS A 352 -4.42 25.98 -4.46
N ARG A 353 -4.69 27.25 -4.16
CA ARG A 353 -3.66 28.29 -4.07
C ARG A 353 -2.69 28.03 -2.92
N ILE A 354 -3.16 27.62 -1.73
CA ILE A 354 -2.29 27.24 -0.61
C ILE A 354 -1.32 26.10 -1.00
N LEU A 355 -1.80 25.08 -1.71
CA LEU A 355 -0.97 23.95 -2.12
C LEU A 355 0.04 24.30 -3.23
N SER A 356 -0.19 25.37 -3.97
CA SER A 356 0.63 25.77 -5.12
C SER A 356 1.47 27.04 -4.91
N VAL A 357 1.28 27.75 -3.80
CA VAL A 357 1.92 29.05 -3.58
C VAL A 357 3.43 28.91 -3.40
N THR A 358 4.18 29.83 -4.01
CA THR A 358 5.65 29.89 -3.88
C THR A 358 6.13 31.27 -3.45
N ASP A 359 5.37 32.32 -3.71
CA ASP A 359 5.69 33.68 -3.26
C ASP A 359 5.19 33.92 -1.84
N LYS A 360 6.03 34.56 -1.02
CA LYS A 360 5.71 34.83 0.38
C LYS A 360 4.56 35.82 0.54
N SER A 361 4.54 36.89 -0.25
CA SER A 361 3.54 37.97 -0.13
C SER A 361 2.18 37.47 -0.58
N GLU A 362 2.15 36.68 -1.66
CA GLU A 362 0.95 35.97 -2.11
C GLU A 362 0.43 35.01 -1.03
N PHE A 363 1.32 34.25 -0.39
CA PHE A 363 0.92 33.35 0.71
C PHE A 363 0.30 34.11 1.88
N GLU A 364 0.92 35.22 2.30
CA GLU A 364 0.37 36.09 3.34
C GLU A 364 -1.03 36.61 2.97
N ASN A 365 -1.21 37.08 1.74
CA ASN A 365 -2.52 37.52 1.25
C ASN A 365 -3.56 36.39 1.30
N ILE A 366 -3.20 35.17 0.86
CA ILE A 366 -4.11 34.01 0.88
C ILE A 366 -4.53 33.67 2.32
N LEU A 367 -3.63 33.78 3.30
CA LEU A 367 -3.93 33.49 4.70
C LEU A 367 -4.84 34.55 5.35
N GLU A 368 -4.85 35.79 4.85
CA GLU A 368 -5.69 36.88 5.36
C GLU A 368 -7.13 36.89 4.79
N GLU A 369 -7.40 36.10 3.75
CA GLU A 369 -8.74 35.95 3.19
C GLU A 369 -9.76 35.36 4.17
N GLU A 370 -11.03 35.74 4.00
CA GLU A 370 -12.13 35.16 4.76
C GLU A 370 -12.45 33.72 4.29
N PRO A 371 -12.78 32.80 5.22
CA PRO A 371 -12.76 32.98 6.66
C PRO A 371 -11.32 33.01 7.22
N LYS A 372 -11.05 33.98 8.09
CA LYS A 372 -9.68 34.20 8.61
C LYS A 372 -9.21 33.09 9.55
N PHE A 373 -7.92 32.78 9.42
CA PHE A 373 -7.21 32.02 10.44
C PHE A 373 -6.93 32.88 11.67
N LEU A 374 -7.00 32.28 12.86
CA LEU A 374 -6.69 33.00 14.10
C LEU A 374 -5.19 33.23 14.25
N LEU A 375 -4.85 34.47 14.61
CA LEU A 375 -3.54 34.84 15.10
C LEU A 375 -3.33 34.30 16.51
N ASP A 376 -2.21 33.61 16.73
CA ASP A 376 -1.71 33.41 18.09
C ASP A 376 -1.08 34.72 18.56
N SER A 377 -1.56 35.23 19.71
CA SER A 377 -1.03 36.45 20.35
C SER A 377 0.49 36.45 20.54
N SER A 378 1.12 35.26 20.58
CA SER A 378 2.57 35.10 20.74
C SER A 378 3.37 35.15 19.43
N SER A 379 2.75 34.90 18.27
CA SER A 379 3.44 34.77 16.97
C SER A 379 3.43 36.07 16.14
N GLY A 380 2.60 37.06 16.47
CA GLY A 380 2.62 38.39 15.87
C GLY A 380 2.06 38.52 14.44
N THR A 381 2.24 37.52 13.57
CA THR A 381 1.62 37.45 12.22
C THR A 381 1.05 36.06 11.94
N ILE A 382 0.11 35.98 10.98
CA ILE A 382 -0.55 34.71 10.66
C ILE A 382 0.40 33.74 9.94
N ALA A 383 1.22 34.25 9.02
CA ALA A 383 2.24 33.44 8.35
C ALA A 383 3.26 32.85 9.34
N LYS A 384 3.63 33.61 10.37
CA LYS A 384 4.49 33.10 11.46
C LYS A 384 3.77 32.06 12.32
N THR A 385 2.50 32.27 12.63
CA THR A 385 1.67 31.27 13.33
C THR A 385 1.59 29.97 12.52
N PHE A 386 1.38 30.06 11.21
CA PHE A 386 1.32 28.92 10.28
C PHE A 386 2.66 28.16 10.20
N SER A 387 3.78 28.87 10.37
CA SER A 387 5.13 28.29 10.36
C SER A 387 5.53 27.64 11.69
N ASP A 388 5.12 28.24 12.82
CA ASP A 388 5.55 27.84 14.16
C ASP A 388 4.66 26.74 14.78
N LYS A 389 3.45 26.52 14.24
CA LYS A 389 2.46 25.58 14.77
C LYS A 389 2.22 24.44 13.80
N TYR A 390 1.77 23.30 14.33
CA TYR A 390 1.29 22.21 13.48
C TYR A 390 0.05 22.64 12.70
N ILE A 391 -0.06 22.12 11.49
CA ILE A 391 -1.21 22.32 10.61
C ILE A 391 -1.88 20.97 10.46
N GLN A 392 -3.17 20.92 10.74
CA GLN A 392 -4.01 19.77 10.50
C GLN A 392 -5.00 20.12 9.38
N PHE A 393 -4.92 19.38 8.28
CA PHE A 393 -5.82 19.50 7.14
C PHE A 393 -6.87 18.38 7.22
N MET A 394 -8.14 18.74 7.10
CA MET A 394 -9.28 17.84 7.30
C MET A 394 -10.26 17.91 6.14
N ILE A 395 -10.86 16.78 5.84
CA ILE A 395 -11.94 16.63 4.87
C ILE A 395 -13.19 16.24 5.67
N ASN A 396 -14.18 17.12 5.70
CA ASN A 396 -15.39 17.02 6.51
C ASN A 396 -15.12 17.09 8.03
N ASP A 397 -14.88 15.96 8.69
CA ASP A 397 -14.76 15.87 10.14
C ASP A 397 -13.30 15.67 10.61
N ASP A 398 -13.06 15.86 11.92
CA ASP A 398 -11.74 15.70 12.54
C ASP A 398 -11.18 14.31 12.28
N ASN A 399 -10.11 14.25 11.50
CA ASN A 399 -9.48 13.02 11.06
C ASN A 399 -8.07 12.84 11.65
N LEU A 400 -7.92 13.15 12.95
CA LEU A 400 -6.66 12.97 13.68
C LEU A 400 -6.04 11.58 13.49
N GLN A 401 -6.86 10.54 13.31
CA GLN A 401 -6.37 9.17 13.09
C GLN A 401 -5.48 9.03 11.86
N GLU A 402 -5.78 9.72 10.75
CA GLU A 402 -4.97 9.68 9.53
C GLU A 402 -3.60 10.33 9.74
N HIS A 403 -3.56 11.42 10.52
CA HIS A 403 -2.31 12.08 10.89
C HIS A 403 -1.47 11.20 11.82
N LEU A 404 -2.12 10.47 12.74
CA LEU A 404 -1.47 9.49 13.60
C LEU A 404 -0.92 8.30 12.81
N GLU A 405 -1.65 7.80 11.81
CA GLU A 405 -1.18 6.70 10.96
C GLU A 405 0.08 7.11 10.18
N LEU A 406 0.06 8.25 9.50
CA LEU A 406 1.24 8.73 8.77
C LEU A 406 2.43 8.99 9.71
N SER A 407 2.18 9.51 10.92
CA SER A 407 3.19 9.68 11.96
C SER A 407 3.76 8.34 12.43
N ALA A 408 2.91 7.32 12.60
CA ALA A 408 3.33 5.97 12.99
C ALA A 408 4.16 5.31 11.90
N ILE A 409 3.77 5.44 10.63
CA ILE A 409 4.55 4.98 9.46
C ILE A 409 5.92 5.65 9.42
N GLN A 410 6.00 6.96 9.70
CA GLN A 410 7.27 7.68 9.74
C GLN A 410 8.16 7.19 10.88
N CYS A 411 7.61 7.05 12.09
CA CYS A 411 8.38 6.73 13.28
C CYS A 411 8.81 5.26 13.36
N THR A 412 7.94 4.34 12.96
CA THR A 412 8.04 2.91 13.29
C THR A 412 8.82 2.15 12.22
N ARG A 413 9.83 1.40 12.63
CA ARG A 413 10.55 0.44 11.79
C ARG A 413 9.89 -0.93 11.83
N ARG A 414 9.53 -1.38 13.04
CA ARG A 414 8.92 -2.69 13.30
C ARG A 414 7.85 -2.55 14.38
N ASN A 415 6.74 -3.26 14.20
CA ASN A 415 5.66 -3.39 15.17
C ASN A 415 5.25 -4.88 15.27
N MET A 416 4.28 -5.19 16.12
CA MET A 416 3.82 -6.58 16.31
C MET A 416 3.16 -7.16 15.05
N LYS A 417 2.48 -6.33 14.24
CA LYS A 417 1.76 -6.74 13.03
C LYS A 417 2.72 -7.11 11.88
N ASN A 418 3.83 -6.40 11.73
CA ASN A 418 4.70 -6.46 10.55
C ASN A 418 6.08 -7.10 10.81
N ARG A 419 6.20 -8.01 11.79
CA ARG A 419 7.51 -8.62 12.15
C ARG A 419 7.87 -9.87 11.35
N GLY A 420 6.89 -10.58 10.79
CA GLY A 420 7.10 -11.92 10.22
C GLY A 420 7.68 -12.91 11.25
N SER A 421 8.76 -13.60 10.88
CA SER A 421 9.47 -14.56 11.75
C SER A 421 10.51 -13.90 12.69
N TYR A 422 10.69 -12.58 12.61
CA TYR A 422 11.71 -11.87 13.39
C TYR A 422 11.45 -11.97 14.91
N VAL A 423 12.48 -12.35 15.66
CA VAL A 423 12.51 -12.30 17.12
C VAL A 423 13.18 -11.00 17.55
N PRO A 424 12.52 -10.13 18.34
CA PRO A 424 13.11 -8.86 18.77
C PRO A 424 14.41 -9.03 19.55
N THR A 425 15.40 -8.21 19.21
CA THR A 425 16.66 -8.07 19.94
C THR A 425 16.70 -6.70 20.60
N LEU A 426 17.10 -6.62 21.87
CA LEU A 426 17.25 -5.36 22.58
C LEU A 426 18.46 -4.58 22.05
N LYS A 427 18.19 -3.41 21.46
CA LYS A 427 19.18 -2.52 20.84
C LYS A 427 18.64 -1.10 20.74
N GLN A 428 19.46 -0.16 20.28
CA GLN A 428 19.06 1.24 20.10
C GLN A 428 17.73 1.37 19.34
N GLY A 429 16.82 2.21 19.85
CA GLY A 429 15.51 2.48 19.26
C GLY A 429 14.42 1.48 19.60
N VAL A 430 14.72 0.39 20.30
CA VAL A 430 13.71 -0.56 20.81
C VAL A 430 12.87 0.11 21.90
N ILE A 431 11.56 -0.03 21.79
CA ILE A 431 10.57 0.52 22.72
C ILE A 431 10.03 -0.63 23.56
N VAL A 432 10.09 -0.48 24.88
CA VAL A 432 9.58 -1.47 25.83
C VAL A 432 8.63 -0.84 26.85
N LYS A 433 7.69 -1.65 27.34
CA LYS A 433 6.80 -1.32 28.45
C LYS A 433 7.13 -2.21 29.64
N ARG A 434 7.52 -1.61 30.75
CA ARG A 434 7.75 -2.33 32.00
C ARG A 434 6.43 -2.77 32.62
N ARG A 435 6.29 -4.05 33.01
CA ARG A 435 5.01 -4.61 33.48
C ARG A 435 4.59 -4.06 34.84
N GLU A 436 5.55 -3.87 35.73
CA GLU A 436 5.36 -3.56 37.14
C GLU A 436 4.68 -2.21 37.34
N ASP A 437 5.07 -1.20 36.56
CA ASP A 437 4.53 0.16 36.67
C ASP A 437 3.94 0.71 35.36
N LYS A 438 3.85 -0.13 34.32
CA LYS A 438 3.26 0.18 33.01
C LYS A 438 3.92 1.39 32.32
N LYS A 439 5.17 1.72 32.67
CA LYS A 439 5.92 2.82 32.04
C LYS A 439 6.63 2.36 30.77
N PHE A 440 6.86 3.32 29.88
CA PHE A 440 7.50 3.09 28.59
C PHE A 440 8.92 3.60 28.58
N TYR A 441 9.77 2.91 27.83
CA TYR A 441 11.20 3.16 27.75
C TYR A 441 11.68 2.94 26.32
N VAL A 442 12.64 3.77 25.88
CA VAL A 442 13.34 3.62 24.61
C VAL A 442 14.78 3.28 24.92
N CYS A 443 15.29 2.19 24.35
CA CYS A 443 16.70 1.85 24.46
C CYS A 443 17.55 2.87 23.69
N ILE A 444 18.48 3.53 24.37
CA ILE A 444 19.39 4.54 23.79
C ILE A 444 20.84 4.04 23.70
N GLN A 445 21.11 2.81 24.15
CA GLN A 445 22.40 2.15 24.05
C GLN A 445 22.91 2.17 22.60
N PRO A 446 24.17 2.55 22.34
CA PRO A 446 24.77 2.43 21.02
C PRO A 446 24.65 1.00 20.45
N LEU A 447 24.44 0.89 19.13
CA LEU A 447 24.28 -0.41 18.47
C LEU A 447 25.50 -1.32 18.66
N CYS A 448 26.71 -0.76 18.64
CA CYS A 448 27.96 -1.51 18.85
C CYS A 448 28.09 -2.15 20.24
N ASP A 449 27.38 -1.60 21.22
CA ASP A 449 27.35 -2.02 22.63
C ASP A 449 26.13 -2.91 22.94
N SER A 450 25.30 -3.19 21.93
CA SER A 450 24.15 -4.09 22.00
C SER A 450 24.44 -5.47 21.36
N VAL A 451 25.63 -5.64 20.79
CA VAL A 451 26.10 -6.85 20.10
C VAL A 451 27.37 -7.37 20.76
N ARG A 452 27.67 -8.67 20.60
CA ARG A 452 28.85 -9.35 21.23
C ARG A 452 28.83 -9.28 22.75
N VAL A 453 27.64 -9.20 23.34
CA VAL A 453 27.41 -9.19 24.78
C VAL A 453 27.61 -10.60 25.33
N LYS A 454 28.55 -10.79 26.26
CA LYS A 454 28.90 -12.11 26.84
C LYS A 454 28.37 -12.30 28.26
N ASP A 455 28.38 -11.24 29.04
CA ASP A 455 28.03 -11.26 30.45
C ASP A 455 26.80 -10.39 30.73
N LEU A 456 26.32 -10.47 31.98
CA LEU A 456 25.28 -9.59 32.49
C LEU A 456 25.65 -8.11 32.23
N THR A 457 24.86 -7.43 31.40
CA THR A 457 25.24 -6.12 30.85
C THR A 457 24.15 -5.08 31.10
N ASN A 458 24.58 -3.88 31.49
CA ASN A 458 23.69 -2.73 31.61
C ASN A 458 23.23 -2.27 30.23
N PHE A 459 21.92 -2.15 30.05
CA PHE A 459 21.32 -1.43 28.93
C PHE A 459 20.77 -0.08 29.41
N THR A 460 21.08 0.96 28.65
CA THR A 460 20.62 2.32 28.94
C THR A 460 19.33 2.64 28.19
N PHE A 461 18.35 3.14 28.94
CA PHE A 461 17.04 3.52 28.44
C PHE A 461 16.72 4.97 28.78
N LEU A 462 15.88 5.58 27.95
CA LEU A 462 15.18 6.82 28.26
C LEU A 462 13.73 6.49 28.58
N ARG A 463 13.25 6.87 29.77
CA ARG A 463 11.84 6.80 30.13
C ARG A 463 11.06 7.82 29.30
N ILE A 464 9.98 7.35 28.65
CA ILE A 464 9.08 8.17 27.83
C ILE A 464 7.66 8.11 28.40
N SER A 465 6.91 9.19 28.21
CA SER A 465 5.56 9.32 28.77
C SER A 465 4.52 9.03 27.70
N LYS A 466 3.61 8.09 27.93
CA LYS A 466 2.43 7.91 27.08
C LYS A 466 1.49 9.11 27.29
N VAL A 467 1.10 9.78 26.21
CA VAL A 467 0.19 10.94 26.27
C VAL A 467 -1.15 10.62 25.58
N PRO A 468 -2.28 11.10 26.10
CA PRO A 468 -3.60 10.86 25.51
C PRO A 468 -3.84 11.78 24.32
N ASN A 469 -3.12 11.57 23.21
CA ASN A 469 -3.15 12.41 22.00
C ASN A 469 -3.12 13.93 22.29
N ALA A 470 -2.48 14.30 23.40
CA ALA A 470 -2.45 15.63 23.96
C ALA A 470 -1.01 16.14 23.98
N LYS A 471 -0.86 17.47 24.03
CA LYS A 471 0.46 18.10 24.02
C LYS A 471 1.24 17.88 25.31
N PRO A 472 2.58 17.76 25.23
CA PRO A 472 3.36 17.57 24.00
C PRO A 472 3.24 16.13 23.46
N MET A 473 3.10 15.98 22.15
CA MET A 473 3.14 14.70 21.45
C MET A 473 4.27 14.78 20.42
N THR A 474 5.30 13.95 20.58
CA THR A 474 6.50 14.02 19.73
C THR A 474 6.66 12.81 18.83
N HIS A 475 6.22 11.63 19.27
CA HIS A 475 6.38 10.37 18.53
C HIS A 475 5.11 9.52 18.63
N VAL A 476 4.82 8.76 17.57
CA VAL A 476 3.65 7.86 17.51
C VAL A 476 4.11 6.52 16.96
N ILE A 477 3.61 5.42 17.53
CA ILE A 477 3.78 4.07 16.96
C ILE A 477 2.43 3.35 16.92
N HIS A 478 2.33 2.29 16.12
CA HIS A 478 1.20 1.36 16.20
C HIS A 478 1.18 0.66 17.56
N GLY A 479 0.02 0.67 18.21
CA GLY A 479 -0.18 -0.06 19.46
C GLY A 479 -0.62 -1.51 19.23
N VAL A 480 -0.56 -2.30 20.30
CA VAL A 480 -1.07 -3.69 20.32
C VAL A 480 -2.52 -3.70 20.81
N ASP A 481 -2.79 -3.08 21.97
CA ASP A 481 -4.12 -3.07 22.60
C ASP A 481 -4.98 -1.86 22.14
N VAL A 482 -4.34 -0.89 21.49
CA VAL A 482 -4.96 0.34 20.97
C VAL A 482 -4.36 0.63 19.59
N PRO A 483 -5.05 1.35 18.69
CA PRO A 483 -4.53 1.63 17.36
C PRO A 483 -3.15 2.30 17.38
N TYR A 484 -3.00 3.31 18.25
CA TYR A 484 -1.78 4.12 18.34
C TYR A 484 -1.30 4.31 19.78
N LEU A 485 0.01 4.38 19.95
CA LEU A 485 0.67 4.83 21.16
C LEU A 485 1.42 6.13 20.84
N ALA A 486 0.92 7.23 21.39
CA ALA A 486 1.56 8.54 21.33
C ALA A 486 2.45 8.77 22.56
N PHE A 487 3.62 9.36 22.34
CA PHE A 487 4.62 9.60 23.37
C PHE A 487 5.08 11.06 23.41
N ASP A 488 5.33 11.51 24.64
CA ASP A 488 6.21 12.63 24.94
C ASP A 488 7.59 12.08 25.31
N VAL A 489 8.62 12.57 24.62
CA VAL A 489 10.01 12.17 24.78
C VAL A 489 10.75 13.36 25.39
N ASP A 490 10.92 13.33 26.70
CA ASP A 490 11.67 14.35 27.45
C ASP A 490 13.13 13.88 27.63
N PRO A 491 14.10 14.45 26.89
CA PRO A 491 15.49 13.96 26.83
C PRO A 491 16.32 14.24 28.09
N LYS A 492 15.70 14.76 29.16
CA LYS A 492 16.40 15.11 30.40
C LYS A 492 17.03 13.88 31.06
N SER A 493 18.22 14.09 31.61
CA SER A 493 19.00 13.07 32.33
C SER A 493 18.25 12.35 33.46
N LYS A 494 17.31 13.04 34.14
CA LYS A 494 16.46 12.43 35.19
C LYS A 494 15.58 11.28 34.69
N ASN A 495 15.37 11.18 33.39
CA ASN A 495 14.56 10.12 32.76
C ASN A 495 15.42 8.94 32.31
N ILE A 496 16.75 8.98 32.47
CA ILE A 496 17.63 7.87 32.14
C ILE A 496 17.41 6.75 33.14
N TYR A 497 17.27 5.53 32.62
CA TYR A 497 17.06 4.31 33.38
C TYR A 497 18.05 3.25 32.90
N MET A 498 18.60 2.47 33.82
CA MET A 498 19.50 1.35 33.50
C MET A 498 18.95 0.07 34.09
N ALA A 499 18.98 -1.01 33.30
CA ALA A 499 18.63 -2.35 33.73
C ALA A 499 19.62 -3.36 33.15
N GLN A 500 19.80 -4.48 33.87
CA GLN A 500 20.78 -5.51 33.52
C GLN A 500 20.12 -6.68 32.84
N PHE A 501 20.63 -7.06 31.68
CA PHE A 501 20.09 -8.18 30.90
C PHE A 501 21.17 -9.22 30.67
N LEU A 502 20.75 -10.49 30.69
CA LEU A 502 21.57 -11.60 30.25
C LEU A 502 21.45 -11.76 28.72
N PRO A 503 22.56 -11.92 28.00
CA PRO A 503 22.52 -12.19 26.58
C PRO A 503 22.14 -13.64 26.28
N ASP A 504 21.66 -13.87 25.07
CA ASP A 504 21.61 -15.20 24.46
C ASP A 504 23.05 -15.72 24.28
N PRO A 505 23.41 -16.91 24.82
CA PRO A 505 24.79 -17.41 24.77
C PRO A 505 25.30 -17.70 23.36
N SER A 506 24.41 -18.12 22.44
CA SER A 506 24.77 -18.43 21.06
C SER A 506 24.99 -17.16 20.24
N GLU A 507 24.10 -16.19 20.40
CA GLU A 507 23.99 -15.03 19.51
C GLU A 507 24.66 -13.78 20.12
N LYS A 508 25.06 -13.86 21.39
CA LYS A 508 25.74 -12.78 22.14
C LYS A 508 24.99 -11.45 22.06
N MET A 509 23.66 -11.55 22.17
CA MET A 509 22.72 -10.44 22.06
C MET A 509 21.54 -10.71 22.99
N VAL A 510 20.92 -9.67 23.55
CA VAL A 510 19.73 -9.83 24.40
C VAL A 510 18.51 -10.03 23.52
N LYS A 511 18.01 -11.27 23.43
CA LYS A 511 16.81 -11.62 22.64
C LYS A 511 15.56 -11.68 23.52
N ALA A 512 14.43 -11.35 22.92
CA ALA A 512 13.14 -11.47 23.58
C ALA A 512 12.66 -12.92 23.63
N GLU A 513 12.00 -13.29 24.72
CA GLU A 513 11.28 -14.55 24.88
C GLU A 513 9.81 -14.35 24.52
N LEU A 514 9.19 -15.35 23.87
CA LEU A 514 7.75 -15.34 23.60
C LEU A 514 6.98 -15.88 24.81
N CYS A 515 6.13 -15.05 25.41
CA CYS A 515 5.29 -15.40 26.55
C CYS A 515 3.88 -14.82 26.36
N ASN A 516 2.85 -15.68 26.34
CA ASN A 516 1.45 -15.30 26.13
C ASN A 516 1.25 -14.38 24.90
N GLN A 517 1.81 -14.78 23.74
CA GLN A 517 1.77 -14.03 22.48
C GLN A 517 2.47 -12.65 22.50
N LYS A 518 3.18 -12.32 23.59
CA LYS A 518 3.98 -11.10 23.70
C LYS A 518 5.46 -11.42 23.79
N TYR A 519 6.29 -10.59 23.17
CA TYR A 519 7.74 -10.66 23.32
C TYR A 519 8.15 -9.90 24.57
N ILE A 520 8.94 -10.54 25.42
CA ILE A 520 9.40 -9.97 26.68
C ILE A 520 10.92 -10.08 26.83
N PHE A 521 11.50 -9.08 27.48
CA PHE A 521 12.87 -9.13 27.99
C PHE A 521 12.82 -9.18 29.52
N LYS A 522 13.68 -9.99 30.13
CA LYS A 522 13.78 -10.12 31.60
C LYS A 522 15.08 -9.49 32.09
N ALA A 523 14.97 -8.64 33.11
CA ALA A 523 16.11 -8.07 33.82
C ALA A 523 15.97 -8.37 35.32
N GLY A 524 16.54 -9.49 35.76
CA GLY A 524 16.26 -10.02 37.10
C GLY A 524 14.77 -10.31 37.27
N ASP A 525 14.14 -9.66 38.26
CA ASP A 525 12.71 -9.78 38.53
C ASP A 525 11.83 -8.87 37.66
N GLU A 526 12.43 -7.92 36.92
CA GLU A 526 11.69 -6.99 36.07
C GLU A 526 11.37 -7.58 34.69
N VAL A 527 10.16 -7.31 34.20
CA VAL A 527 9.71 -7.77 32.88
C VAL A 527 9.35 -6.60 31.98
N PHE A 528 9.99 -6.57 30.81
CA PHE A 528 9.81 -5.55 29.78
C PHE A 528 9.12 -6.15 28.56
N GLU A 529 7.88 -5.72 28.28
CA GLU A 529 7.16 -6.10 27.05
C GLU A 529 7.67 -5.28 25.86
N TRP A 530 7.97 -5.94 24.75
CA TRP A 530 8.36 -5.27 23.51
C TRP A 530 7.14 -4.61 22.85
N CYS A 531 7.27 -3.33 22.52
CA CYS A 531 6.21 -2.53 21.89
C CYS A 531 6.48 -2.20 20.42
N GLY A 532 7.75 -2.17 20.01
CA GLY A 532 8.15 -1.78 18.65
C GLY A 532 9.61 -1.33 18.58
N GLU A 533 10.01 -0.85 17.40
CA GLU A 533 11.34 -0.27 17.15
C GLU A 533 11.20 0.99 16.31
N PHE A 534 11.85 2.08 16.71
CA PHE A 534 11.92 3.31 15.92
C PHE A 534 12.84 3.15 14.70
N LYS A 535 12.58 3.93 13.64
CA LYS A 535 13.53 4.07 12.51
C LYS A 535 14.81 4.78 12.96
N GLN A 536 15.90 4.54 12.24
CA GLN A 536 17.21 5.07 12.58
C GLN A 536 17.28 6.59 12.74
N PRO A 537 16.74 7.40 11.81
CA PRO A 537 16.76 8.86 11.99
C PRO A 537 16.06 9.31 13.28
N ILE A 538 15.02 8.59 13.71
CA ILE A 538 14.21 8.91 14.88
C ILE A 538 14.98 8.63 16.15
N PHE A 539 15.49 7.40 16.35
CA PHE A 539 16.21 7.09 17.58
C PHE A 539 17.56 7.82 17.67
N GLN A 540 18.22 8.11 16.55
CA GLN A 540 19.44 8.93 16.54
C GLN A 540 19.15 10.36 16.98
N GLY A 541 18.02 10.95 16.56
CA GLY A 541 17.56 12.25 17.05
C GLY A 541 17.40 12.26 18.57
N ILE A 542 16.70 11.25 19.12
CA ILE A 542 16.50 11.11 20.57
C ILE A 542 17.84 11.00 21.31
N VAL A 543 18.76 10.17 20.83
CA VAL A 543 20.09 9.97 21.44
C VAL A 543 20.90 11.27 21.44
N ASN A 544 20.86 12.02 20.33
CA ASN A 544 21.51 13.31 20.22
C ASN A 544 20.94 14.33 21.22
N ASP A 545 19.61 14.39 21.36
CA ASP A 545 18.96 15.30 22.31
C ASP A 545 19.29 14.96 23.76
N VAL A 546 19.33 13.68 24.12
CA VAL A 546 19.77 13.21 25.45
C VAL A 546 21.24 13.60 25.68
N SER A 547 22.10 13.38 24.69
CA SER A 547 23.52 13.72 24.78
C SER A 547 23.73 15.22 24.95
N ALA A 548 23.00 16.05 24.21
CA ALA A 548 23.02 17.50 24.34
C ALA A 548 22.50 17.96 25.72
N SER A 549 21.44 17.32 26.23
CA SER A 549 20.93 17.60 27.58
C SER A 549 21.94 17.24 28.68
N LEU A 550 22.73 16.17 28.50
CA LEU A 550 23.78 15.75 29.43
C LEU A 550 25.01 16.64 29.37
N ALA A 551 25.38 17.10 28.17
CA ALA A 551 26.55 17.95 27.94
C ALA A 551 26.31 19.43 28.29
N ARG A 552 25.08 19.81 28.65
CA ARG A 552 24.75 21.20 29.01
C ARG A 552 25.61 21.68 30.16
N VAL A 553 26.31 22.80 29.96
CA VAL A 553 27.11 23.44 31.01
C VAL A 553 26.17 23.98 32.08
N GLY A 554 26.29 23.45 33.30
CA GLY A 554 25.64 24.01 34.49
C GLY A 554 26.32 25.31 34.90
N PHE A 555 25.98 26.41 34.23
CA PHE A 555 26.47 27.75 34.56
C PHE A 555 25.34 28.57 35.18
N ASP A 556 25.47 28.89 36.46
CA ASP A 556 24.57 29.81 37.15
C ASP A 556 25.04 31.25 36.90
N SER A 557 24.63 31.81 35.76
CA SER A 557 24.94 33.20 35.42
C SER A 557 24.16 34.15 36.32
N PHE A 558 24.78 35.27 36.70
CA PHE A 558 24.08 36.37 37.36
C PHE A 558 22.73 36.71 36.70
N GLU A 559 21.64 36.61 37.47
CA GLU A 559 20.26 36.61 36.97
C GLU A 559 19.91 37.85 36.13
N TRP A 560 20.42 39.03 36.51
CA TRP A 560 20.24 40.28 35.76
C TRP A 560 20.82 40.21 34.35
N LEU A 561 21.97 39.56 34.18
CA LEU A 561 22.64 39.36 32.90
C LEU A 561 21.92 38.30 32.04
N ARG A 562 21.28 37.32 32.68
CA ARG A 562 20.44 36.31 32.02
C ARG A 562 19.21 36.94 31.37
N GLN A 563 18.49 37.77 32.13
CA GLN A 563 17.26 38.44 31.68
C GLN A 563 17.47 39.49 30.58
N ARG A 564 18.70 39.98 30.38
CA ARG A 564 19.04 40.90 29.28
C ARG A 564 19.45 40.21 27.97
N LYS A 565 19.73 38.91 27.99
CA LYS A 565 20.19 38.14 26.82
C LYS A 565 19.06 37.34 26.15
N SER A 566 18.06 36.93 26.92
CA SER A 566 16.79 36.34 26.45
C SER A 566 15.86 37.41 25.94
#